data_AF-H9V6N9-F1
#
_entry.id   AF-H9V6N9-F1
#
_cell.length_a   1.000
_cell.length_b   1.000
_cell.length_c   1.000
_cell.angle_alpha   90.00
_cell.angle_beta   90.00
_cell.angle_gamma   90.00
#
_symmetry.space_group_name_H-M   'P 1'
#
loop_
_entity.id
_entity.type
_entity.pdbx_description
1 polymer ?
#
loop_
_entity_poly.entity_id
_entity_poly.type
_entity_poly.pdbx_seq_one_letter_code
_entity_poly.pdbx_strand_id
1 'polypeptide(L)'
;EEVVENDNLNNQSLHAQRWNGWCAAVRKFGGFATKANVVEEAQSLKTSLLATPWADSLNSTMNKDGKCLHNEDPTIFQVAQYNSPFENQTRFNEVWFVWDSSIESNCSFA
;
A
#
# COMPACT_ATOMS: atom_id res chain seq x y z
N GLU A 1 -20.59 -14.53 4.77
CA GLU A 1 -21.25 -13.30 4.29
C GLU A 1 -21.07 -13.28 2.79
N GLU A 2 -22.18 -13.41 2.07
CA GLU A 2 -22.21 -13.54 0.61
C GLU A 2 -22.13 -12.14 0.02
N VAL A 3 -21.06 -11.83 -0.70
CA VAL A 3 -20.91 -10.53 -1.36
C VAL A 3 -21.81 -10.56 -2.60
N VAL A 4 -22.93 -9.85 -2.52
CA VAL A 4 -23.83 -9.61 -3.66
C VAL A 4 -23.14 -8.59 -4.58
N GLU A 5 -22.58 -9.06 -5.69
CA GLU A 5 -22.08 -8.20 -6.76
C GLU A 5 -23.27 -7.52 -7.48
N ASN A 6 -23.30 -6.19 -7.46
CA ASN A 6 -24.36 -5.41 -8.09
C ASN A 6 -23.92 -5.08 -9.53
N ASP A 7 -24.40 -5.90 -10.47
CA ASP A 7 -23.79 -6.14 -11.78
C ASP A 7 -24.31 -5.20 -12.89
N ASN A 8 -24.40 -3.89 -12.63
CA ASN A 8 -25.02 -2.94 -13.57
C ASN A 8 -24.19 -1.67 -13.88
N LEU A 9 -22.88 -1.82 -14.03
CA LEU A 9 -22.02 -0.81 -14.66
C LEU A 9 -21.00 -1.51 -15.58
N ASN A 10 -21.28 -1.57 -16.89
CA ASN A 10 -20.36 -1.89 -17.99
C ASN A 10 -19.02 -2.53 -17.57
N ASN A 11 -19.10 -3.81 -17.19
CA ASN A 11 -18.19 -4.51 -16.27
C ASN A 11 -17.18 -5.39 -17.03
N GLN A 12 -16.17 -4.80 -17.69
CA GLN A 12 -15.15 -5.59 -18.41
C GLN A 12 -13.75 -5.60 -17.77
N SER A 13 -13.52 -4.92 -16.65
CA SER A 13 -12.18 -4.90 -16.01
C SER A 13 -12.16 -4.78 -14.49
N LEU A 14 -13.32 -4.78 -13.83
CA LEU A 14 -13.39 -4.78 -12.37
C LEU A 14 -13.38 -6.23 -11.89
N HIS A 15 -12.47 -6.57 -11.00
CA HIS A 15 -12.44 -7.85 -10.33
C HIS A 15 -12.28 -7.61 -8.83
N ALA A 16 -13.11 -8.27 -8.03
CA ALA A 16 -12.96 -8.24 -6.58
C ALA A 16 -11.61 -8.87 -6.21
N GLN A 17 -10.80 -8.11 -5.47
CA GLN A 17 -9.52 -8.59 -5.00
C GLN A 17 -9.58 -8.80 -3.49
N ARG A 18 -9.38 -10.04 -3.07
CA ARG A 18 -9.31 -10.38 -1.65
C ARG A 18 -7.90 -10.15 -1.13
N TRP A 19 -7.80 -9.38 -0.05
CA TRP A 19 -6.57 -9.19 0.70
C TRP A 19 -6.65 -10.01 1.99
N ASN A 20 -5.65 -10.86 2.23
CA ASN A 20 -5.50 -11.56 3.52
C ASN A 20 -4.91 -10.60 4.56
N GLY A 21 -4.58 -11.04 5.77
CA GLY A 21 -3.93 -10.18 6.76
C GLY A 21 -2.62 -9.59 6.21
N TRP A 22 -2.48 -8.26 6.31
CA TRP A 22 -1.32 -7.53 5.80
C TRP A 22 -0.79 -6.55 6.85
N CYS A 23 0.51 -6.29 6.78
CA CYS A 23 1.16 -5.21 7.50
C CYS A 23 1.48 -4.09 6.52
N ALA A 24 1.48 -2.84 7.00
CA ALA A 24 1.97 -1.73 6.21
C ALA A 24 2.81 -0.76 7.03
N ALA A 25 3.92 -0.32 6.44
CA ALA A 25 4.57 0.91 6.83
C ALA A 25 3.92 2.06 6.06
N VAL A 26 3.50 3.10 6.80
CA VAL A 26 2.71 4.20 6.25
C VAL A 26 3.40 5.53 6.52
N ARG A 27 3.53 6.36 5.48
CA ARG A 27 3.94 7.76 5.61
C ARG A 27 2.86 8.68 5.08
N LYS A 28 2.43 9.62 5.94
CA LYS A 28 1.48 10.67 5.60
C LYS A 28 2.21 11.87 4.99
N PHE A 29 1.60 12.51 4.01
CA PHE A 29 2.12 13.73 3.39
C PHE A 29 0.99 14.68 2.98
N GLY A 30 1.32 15.98 2.97
CA GLY A 30 0.40 17.06 2.60
C GLY A 30 0.46 17.41 1.12
N GLY A 31 -0.43 18.32 0.70
CA GLY A 31 -0.51 18.78 -0.69
C GLY A 31 -1.11 17.73 -1.64
N PHE A 32 -1.13 18.03 -2.93
CA PHE A 32 -1.71 17.12 -3.92
C PHE A 32 -0.79 15.93 -4.20
N ALA A 33 -1.33 14.71 -4.27
CA ALA A 33 -0.59 13.56 -4.76
C ALA A 33 -0.28 13.73 -6.26
N THR A 34 1.01 13.77 -6.60
CA THR A 34 1.53 13.87 -7.96
C THR A 34 2.53 12.74 -8.17
N LYS A 35 2.85 12.42 -9.43
CA LYS A 35 3.86 11.38 -9.73
C LYS A 35 5.22 11.66 -9.08
N ALA A 36 5.62 12.93 -8.98
CA ALA A 36 6.92 13.32 -8.45
C ALA A 36 6.97 13.20 -6.92
N ASN A 37 6.06 13.91 -6.22
CA ASN A 37 6.12 13.93 -4.75
C ASN A 37 5.80 12.57 -4.11
N VAL A 38 4.92 11.77 -4.72
CA VAL A 38 4.65 10.41 -4.22
C VAL A 38 5.92 9.55 -4.21
N VAL A 39 6.76 9.67 -5.25
CA VAL A 39 8.03 8.93 -5.32
C VAL A 39 9.01 9.42 -4.26
N GLU A 40 9.08 10.74 -4.03
CA GLU A 40 9.93 11.33 -2.98
C GLU A 40 9.50 10.89 -1.58
N GLU A 41 8.20 10.86 -1.30
CA GLU A 41 7.67 10.39 -0.02
C GLU A 41 7.88 8.88 0.16
N ALA A 42 7.74 8.08 -0.91
CA ALA A 42 8.01 6.65 -0.87
C ALA A 42 9.51 6.37 -0.62
N GLN A 43 10.42 7.13 -1.25
CA GLN A 43 11.86 7.04 -0.99
C GLN A 43 12.21 7.43 0.45
N SER A 44 11.58 8.49 0.97
CA SER A 44 11.75 8.91 2.36
C SER A 44 11.30 7.83 3.34
N LEU A 45 10.13 7.22 3.10
CA LEU A 45 9.65 6.08 3.89
C LEU A 45 10.59 4.87 3.80
N LYS A 46 11.06 4.52 2.59
CA LYS A 46 12.00 3.42 2.39
C LYS A 46 13.28 3.64 3.19
N THR A 47 13.82 4.86 3.14
CA THR A 47 15.04 5.23 3.88
C THR A 47 14.85 5.12 5.38
N SER A 48 13.70 5.55 5.90
CA SER A 48 13.36 5.38 7.31
C SER A 48 13.27 3.91 7.70
N LEU A 49 12.68 3.05 6.87
CA LEU A 49 12.53 1.61 7.15
C LEU A 49 13.85 0.85 7.13
N LEU A 50 14.79 1.21 6.26
CA LEU A 50 16.11 0.58 6.20
C LEU A 50 16.90 0.70 7.52
N ALA A 51 16.55 1.65 8.37
CA ALA A 51 17.14 1.83 9.70
C ALA A 51 16.37 1.09 10.82
N THR A 52 15.45 0.19 10.48
CA THR A 52 14.58 -0.53 11.43
C THR A 52 14.64 -2.04 11.20
N PRO A 53 14.12 -2.87 12.13
CA PRO A 53 13.99 -4.31 11.93
C PRO A 53 13.19 -4.71 10.67
N TRP A 54 12.38 -3.80 10.13
CA TRP A 54 11.51 -4.02 8.96
C TRP A 54 12.22 -3.81 7.63
N ALA A 55 13.55 -3.64 7.62
CA ALA A 55 14.32 -3.47 6.39
C ALA A 55 14.12 -4.66 5.42
N ASP A 56 14.08 -5.89 5.95
CA ASP A 56 13.92 -7.11 5.16
C ASP A 56 12.50 -7.26 4.57
N SER A 57 11.50 -6.67 5.23
CA SER A 57 10.12 -6.63 4.74
C SER A 57 9.97 -5.88 3.40
N LEU A 58 10.92 -4.98 3.05
CA LEU A 58 10.95 -4.31 1.74
C LEU A 58 11.24 -5.27 0.57
N ASN A 59 11.77 -6.46 0.84
CA ASN A 59 12.00 -7.46 -0.20
C ASN A 59 10.79 -8.36 -0.46
N SER A 60 9.74 -8.23 0.37
CA SER A 60 8.53 -9.04 0.29
C SER A 60 7.27 -8.20 0.12
N THR A 61 7.39 -7.03 -0.49
CA THR A 61 6.24 -6.13 -0.71
C THR A 61 5.18 -6.79 -1.60
N MET A 62 3.91 -6.54 -1.34
CA MET A 62 2.82 -7.06 -2.16
C MET A 62 2.63 -6.24 -3.43
N ASN A 63 2.45 -6.94 -4.53
CA ASN A 63 2.04 -6.34 -5.79
C ASN A 63 0.54 -6.00 -5.81
N LYS A 64 0.08 -5.41 -6.93
CA LYS A 64 -1.33 -5.05 -7.12
C LYS A 64 -2.29 -6.23 -7.03
N ASP A 65 -1.83 -7.48 -7.18
CA ASP A 65 -2.63 -8.69 -7.10
C ASP A 65 -2.57 -9.34 -5.70
N GLY A 66 -1.94 -8.68 -4.71
CA GLY A 66 -1.88 -9.14 -3.33
C GLY A 66 -0.88 -10.27 -3.12
N LYS A 67 0.05 -10.47 -4.07
CA LYS A 67 1.11 -11.46 -3.98
C LYS A 67 2.38 -10.80 -3.47
N CYS A 68 3.02 -11.42 -2.48
CA CYS A 68 4.34 -11.01 -2.05
C CYS A 68 5.34 -11.20 -3.19
N LEU A 69 6.12 -10.15 -3.42
CA LEU A 69 7.30 -10.19 -4.26
C LEU A 69 8.46 -10.87 -3.52
N HIS A 70 9.54 -11.15 -4.24
CA HIS A 70 10.78 -11.70 -3.68
C HIS A 70 11.97 -10.78 -3.92
N ASN A 71 13.14 -11.08 -3.33
CA ASN A 71 14.36 -10.26 -3.38
C ASN A 71 14.77 -9.77 -4.79
N GLU A 72 14.38 -10.48 -5.84
CA GLU A 72 14.72 -10.22 -7.24
C GLU A 72 13.77 -9.21 -7.90
N ASP A 73 12.61 -8.98 -7.29
CA ASP A 73 11.56 -8.12 -7.78
C ASP A 73 11.72 -6.67 -7.29
N PRO A 74 11.24 -5.68 -8.07
CA PRO A 74 11.25 -4.30 -7.64
C PRO A 74 10.34 -4.09 -6.41
N THR A 75 10.83 -3.39 -5.39
CA THR A 75 9.99 -2.95 -4.25
C THR A 75 8.78 -2.17 -4.76
N ILE A 76 7.56 -2.63 -4.44
CA ILE A 76 6.31 -1.95 -4.80
C ILE A 76 5.79 -1.15 -3.61
N PHE A 77 5.36 0.08 -3.88
CA PHE A 77 4.60 0.89 -2.94
C PHE A 77 3.20 1.18 -3.50
N GLN A 78 2.31 1.52 -2.60
CA GLN A 78 0.92 1.89 -2.91
C GLN A 78 0.67 3.33 -2.46
N VAL A 79 -0.35 3.95 -3.05
CA VAL A 79 -0.73 5.32 -2.77
C VAL A 79 -2.17 5.34 -2.33
N ALA A 80 -2.43 5.91 -1.16
CA ALA A 80 -3.78 6.22 -0.72
C ALA A 80 -4.00 7.73 -0.86
N GLN A 81 -4.82 8.09 -1.85
CA GLN A 81 -5.08 9.47 -2.25
C GLN A 81 -6.45 9.93 -1.71
N TYR A 82 -6.48 11.05 -0.99
CA TYR A 82 -7.69 11.57 -0.31
C TYR A 82 -8.02 13.02 -0.69
N ASN A 83 -7.28 13.59 -1.64
CA ASN A 83 -7.66 14.81 -2.33
C ASN A 83 -8.50 14.48 -3.59
N SER A 84 -8.86 15.50 -4.37
CA SER A 84 -9.65 15.38 -5.61
C SER A 84 -9.30 14.14 -6.45
N PRO A 85 -10.29 13.34 -6.92
CA PRO A 85 -11.73 13.64 -6.99
C PRO A 85 -12.58 13.25 -5.76
N PHE A 86 -11.99 12.64 -4.72
CA PHE A 86 -12.68 12.26 -3.49
C PHE A 86 -12.12 13.05 -2.31
N GLU A 87 -12.67 14.25 -2.08
CA GLU A 87 -12.16 15.18 -1.07
C GLU A 87 -12.59 14.78 0.35
N ASN A 88 -11.70 14.09 1.06
CA ASN A 88 -11.82 13.92 2.50
C ASN A 88 -10.87 14.92 3.20
N GLN A 89 -11.40 16.10 3.51
CA GLN A 89 -10.63 17.24 4.05
C GLN A 89 -9.91 16.96 5.38
N THR A 90 -10.22 15.85 6.04
CA THR A 90 -9.61 15.41 7.30
C THR A 90 -8.50 14.38 7.13
N ARG A 91 -8.18 13.96 5.89
CA ARG A 91 -7.19 12.91 5.61
C ARG A 91 -6.03 13.42 4.75
N PHE A 92 -4.82 13.13 5.20
CA PHE A 92 -3.59 13.32 4.43
C PHE A 92 -3.42 12.19 3.43
N ASN A 93 -2.80 12.49 2.29
CA ASN A 93 -2.36 11.45 1.37
C ASN A 93 -1.31 10.56 2.04
N GLU A 94 -1.24 9.30 1.63
CA GLU A 94 -0.37 8.31 2.24
C GLU A 94 0.38 7.49 1.18
N VAL A 95 1.63 7.12 1.47
CA VAL A 95 2.38 6.10 0.74
C VAL A 95 2.62 4.89 1.64
N TRP A 96 2.37 3.70 1.12
CA TRP A 96 2.38 2.45 1.87
C TRP A 96 3.38 1.47 1.25
N PHE A 97 4.25 0.86 2.06
CA PHE A 97 4.84 -0.44 1.75
C PHE A 97 4.03 -1.49 2.47
N VAL A 98 3.52 -2.48 1.74
CA VAL A 98 2.61 -3.48 2.28
C VAL A 98 3.23 -4.86 2.09
N TRP A 99 3.17 -5.72 3.10
CA TRP A 99 3.65 -7.11 3.04
C TRP A 99 2.70 -8.03 3.82
N ASP A 100 2.83 -9.34 3.60
CA ASP A 100 1.96 -10.32 4.25
C ASP A 100 2.25 -10.41 5.76
N SER A 101 1.20 -10.40 6.57
CA SER A 101 1.29 -10.49 8.03
C SER A 101 1.82 -11.83 8.56
N SER A 102 1.93 -12.84 7.71
CA SER A 102 2.58 -14.11 8.04
C SER A 102 4.11 -14.04 7.98
N ILE A 103 4.68 -13.02 7.34
CA ILE A 103 6.14 -12.81 7.26
C ILE A 103 6.67 -12.29 8.59
N GLU A 104 5.89 -11.44 9.27
CA GLU A 104 6.22 -10.92 10.60
C GLU A 104 5.00 -11.06 11.50
N SER A 105 5.08 -11.99 12.48
CA SER A 105 3.97 -12.31 13.37
C SER A 105 3.42 -11.04 14.05
N ASN A 106 2.22 -10.63 13.63
CA ASN A 106 1.35 -9.60 14.20
C ASN A 106 1.60 -8.11 13.89
N CYS A 107 2.41 -7.75 12.90
CA CYS A 107 2.63 -6.33 12.54
C CYS A 107 2.95 -5.45 13.77
N SER A 108 3.56 -6.02 14.81
CA SER A 108 3.68 -5.34 16.09
C SER A 108 4.84 -4.37 16.04
N PHE A 109 4.53 -3.08 15.88
CA PHE A 109 5.45 -1.98 16.16
C PHE A 109 5.90 -2.10 17.63
N ALA A 110 7.12 -2.59 17.86
CA ALA A 110 7.77 -2.50 19.16
C ALA A 110 8.26 -1.07 19.41
#